data_AF-A0A7K8ECE8-F1
#
_entry.id   AF-A0A7K8ECE8-F1
#
_cell.length_a   1.000
_cell.length_b   1.000
_cell.length_c   1.000
_cell.angle_alpha   90.00
_cell.angle_beta   90.00
_cell.angle_gamma   90.00
#
_symmetry.space_group_name_H-M   'P 1'
#
loop_
_entity.id
_entity.type
_entity.pdbx_description
1 polymer ?
#
loop_
_entity_poly.entity_id
_entity_poly.type
_entity_poly.pdbx_seq_one_letter_code
_entity_poly.pdbx_strand_id
1 'polypeptide(L)' 'ATYQPPGPADGITDRFAFLLPLGAAAADTTLEFAVRYRVAGAEYWDNNEGKNYRLRGRQRLPPVGPPQDPDSSAWIHFI' A
#
# COMPACT_ATOMS: atom_id res chain seq x y z
N ALA A 1 7.76 13.98 -0.30
CA ALA A 1 6.29 14.12 -0.37
C ALA A 1 5.96 15.35 -1.20
N THR A 2 4.82 15.35 -1.89
CA THR A 2 4.29 16.45 -2.69
C THR A 2 2.96 16.90 -2.09
N TYR A 3 2.72 18.21 -2.06
CA TYR A 3 1.45 18.78 -1.66
C TYR A 3 0.35 18.34 -2.66
N GLN A 4 -0.82 18.02 -2.13
CA GLN A 4 -2.01 17.71 -2.92
C GLN A 4 -2.99 18.88 -2.79
N PRO A 5 -3.61 19.33 -3.89
CA PRO A 5 -4.66 20.33 -3.82
C PRO A 5 -5.76 19.87 -2.85
N PRO A 6 -6.44 20.80 -2.16
CA PRO A 6 -7.56 20.44 -1.32
C PRO A 6 -8.61 19.70 -2.16
N GLY A 7 -9.07 18.54 -1.66
CA GLY A 7 -10.34 17.97 -2.11
C GLY A 7 -11.52 18.82 -1.60
N PRO A 8 -12.75 18.30 -1.50
CA PRO A 8 -13.76 18.93 -0.66
C PRO A 8 -13.20 18.98 0.76
N ALA A 9 -12.72 20.15 1.16
CA ALA A 9 -11.97 20.33 2.39
C ALA A 9 -12.94 20.57 3.55
N ASP A 10 -12.62 20.01 4.70
CA ASP A 10 -13.09 20.49 5.99
C ASP A 10 -12.54 21.88 6.34
N GLY A 11 -11.55 22.37 5.56
CA GLY A 11 -10.95 23.71 5.68
C GLY A 11 -9.88 23.81 6.77
N ILE A 12 -9.51 22.68 7.38
CA ILE A 12 -8.67 22.64 8.58
C ILE A 12 -7.36 21.88 8.34
N THR A 13 -7.30 21.01 7.31
CA THR A 13 -6.13 20.14 7.07
C THR A 13 -5.55 20.24 5.66
N ASP A 14 -4.21 20.14 5.57
CA ASP A 14 -3.48 19.97 4.32
C ASP A 14 -3.27 18.48 4.00
N ARG A 15 -3.14 18.15 2.70
CA ARG A 15 -2.84 16.79 2.25
C ARG A 15 -1.51 16.74 1.51
N PHE A 16 -0.71 15.73 1.84
CA PHE A 16 0.54 15.42 1.16
C PHE A 16 0.55 13.97 0.69
N ALA A 17 1.19 13.69 -0.44
CA ALA A 17 1.39 12.34 -0.97
C ALA A 17 2.88 12.05 -1.15
N PHE A 18 3.27 10.78 -1.08
CA PHE A 18 4.62 10.35 -1.39
C PHE A 18 4.56 8.96 -2.04
N LEU A 19 5.60 8.64 -2.80
CA LEU A 19 5.77 7.32 -3.39
C LEU A 19 6.87 6.60 -2.62
N LEU A 20 6.59 5.36 -2.23
CA LEU A 20 7.59 4.48 -1.66
C LEU A 20 8.20 3.67 -2.80
N PRO A 21 9.54 3.68 -2.96
CA PRO A 21 10.20 2.87 -3.96
C PRO A 21 10.20 1.41 -3.49
N LEU A 22 9.14 0.68 -3.81
CA LEU A 22 9.03 -0.72 -3.42
C LEU A 22 9.93 -1.62 -4.27
N GLY A 23 10.43 -1.14 -5.42
CA GLY A 23 11.28 -1.93 -6.32
C GLY A 23 10.64 -3.28 -6.69
N ALA A 24 11.39 -4.16 -7.34
CA ALA A 24 11.07 -5.58 -7.28
C ALA A 24 11.46 -6.12 -5.89
N ALA A 25 10.94 -5.51 -4.82
CA ALA A 25 11.04 -6.02 -3.46
C ALA A 25 10.66 -7.48 -3.55
N ALA A 26 11.70 -8.33 -3.42
CA ALA A 26 11.56 -9.76 -3.43
C ALA A 26 10.37 -10.07 -2.52
N ALA A 27 9.49 -10.98 -2.97
CA ALA A 27 8.56 -11.63 -2.06
C ALA A 27 9.32 -11.87 -0.74
N ASP A 28 8.82 -11.29 0.35
CA ASP A 28 9.41 -11.32 1.71
C ASP A 28 10.17 -10.06 2.20
N THR A 29 10.34 -9.01 1.40
CA THR A 29 10.87 -7.74 1.94
C THR A 29 9.79 -6.92 2.65
N THR A 30 10.09 -6.49 3.89
CA THR A 30 9.27 -5.56 4.68
C THR A 30 9.92 -4.19 4.66
N LEU A 31 9.17 -3.17 4.22
CA LEU A 31 9.57 -1.77 4.32
C LEU A 31 8.94 -1.15 5.57
N GLU A 32 9.75 -0.48 6.40
CA GLU A 32 9.27 0.30 7.53
C GLU A 32 9.50 1.80 7.31
N PHE A 33 8.55 2.64 7.71
CA PHE A 33 8.70 4.09 7.67
C PHE A 33 7.91 4.78 8.79
N ALA A 34 8.30 6.02 9.09
CA ALA A 34 7.57 6.95 9.97
C ALA A 34 7.36 8.28 9.24
N VAL A 35 6.35 9.04 9.63
CA VAL A 35 6.06 10.36 9.07
C VAL A 35 6.64 11.41 9.99
N ARG A 36 7.33 12.39 9.40
CA ARG A 36 7.87 13.54 10.10
C ARG A 36 7.33 14.81 9.49
N TYR A 37 6.69 15.62 10.33
CA TYR A 37 6.16 16.92 9.95
C TYR A 37 6.94 18.02 10.65
N ARG A 38 7.50 18.94 9.87
CA ARG A 38 8.26 20.11 10.37
C ARG A 38 7.53 21.38 9.96
N VAL A 39 7.18 22.21 10.94
CA VAL A 39 6.46 23.47 10.72
C VAL A 39 6.87 24.48 11.79
N ALA A 40 7.07 25.74 11.40
CA ALA A 40 7.37 26.85 12.30
C ALA A 40 8.49 26.55 13.34
N GLY A 41 9.53 25.81 12.92
CA GLY A 41 10.65 25.44 13.79
C GLY A 41 10.38 24.27 14.75
N ALA A 42 9.17 23.72 14.79
CA ALA A 42 8.82 22.52 15.53
C ALA A 42 8.88 21.26 14.65
N GLU A 43 9.06 20.11 15.29
CA GLU A 43 9.09 18.80 14.64
C GLU A 43 8.13 17.84 15.36
N TYR A 44 7.29 17.18 14.57
CA TYR A 44 6.31 16.21 15.01
C TYR A 44 6.56 14.89 14.29
N TRP A 45 6.52 13.79 15.04
CA TRP A 45 6.71 12.44 14.52
C TRP A 45 5.46 11.63 14.70
N ASP A 46 5.01 11.00 13.63
CA ASP A 46 4.08 9.88 13.68
C ASP A 46 4.85 8.61 13.31
N ASN A 47 5.13 7.83 14.35
CA ASN A 47 5.80 6.55 14.26
C ASN A 47 4.88 5.40 14.69
N ASN A 48 3.56 5.58 14.60
CA ASN A 48 2.57 4.58 15.01
C ASN A 48 2.86 4.02 16.43
N GLU A 49 2.96 4.92 17.41
CA GLU A 49 3.29 4.58 18.81
C GLU A 49 4.63 3.83 18.97
N GLY A 50 5.63 4.17 18.15
CA GLY A 50 6.95 3.52 18.14
C GLY A 50 7.02 2.21 17.36
N LYS A 51 5.93 1.75 16.73
CA LYS A 51 5.89 0.51 15.93
C LYS A 51 6.31 0.72 14.48
N ASN A 52 6.32 1.98 14.02
CA ASN A 52 6.41 2.40 12.62
C ASN A 52 5.30 1.82 11.73
N TYR A 53 5.19 2.35 10.52
CA TYR A 53 4.35 1.78 9.47
C TYR A 53 5.11 0.68 8.74
N ARG A 54 4.48 -0.48 8.56
CA ARG A 54 5.07 -1.65 7.89
C ARG A 54 4.31 -1.96 6.61
N LEU A 55 5.04 -2.07 5.50
CA LEU A 55 4.50 -2.54 4.23
C LEU A 55 5.20 -3.85 3.82
N ARG A 56 4.41 -4.87 3.48
CA ARG A 56 4.90 -6.15 2.97
C ARG A 56 4.49 -6.34 1.54
N GLY A 57 5.44 -6.67 0.67
CA GLY A 57 5.14 -7.08 -0.70
C GLY A 57 4.31 -8.37 -0.68
N ARG A 58 3.15 -8.37 -1.33
CA ARG A 58 2.42 -9.61 -1.59
C ARG A 58 3.05 -10.28 -2.79
N GLN A 59 3.43 -11.55 -2.66
CA GLN A 59 3.78 -12.35 -3.82
C GLN A 59 2.55 -12.41 -4.74
N ARG A 60 2.68 -11.94 -5.98
CA ARG A 60 1.72 -12.30 -7.04
C ARG A 60 1.98 -13.76 -7.36
N LEU A 61 1.40 -14.66 -6.58
CA LEU A 61 1.29 -16.05 -7.01
C LEU A 61 0.43 -16.04 -8.29
N PRO A 62 0.87 -16.67 -9.39
CA PRO A 62 -0.04 -16.95 -10.48
C PRO A 62 -1.24 -17.72 -9.93
N PRO A 63 -2.46 -17.51 -10.44
CA PRO A 63 -3.61 -18.32 -10.04
C PRO A 63 -3.22 -19.81 -10.19
N VAL A 64 -3.16 -20.53 -9.07
CA VAL A 64 -2.94 -21.97 -9.04
C VAL A 64 -4.26 -22.60 -9.47
N GLY A 65 -4.48 -22.64 -10.78
CA GLY A 65 -5.61 -23.28 -11.43
C GLY A 65 -5.27 -23.43 -12.91
N PRO A 66 -5.74 -24.50 -13.57
CA PRO A 66 -5.59 -24.59 -15.02
C PRO A 66 -6.22 -23.35 -15.66
N PRO A 67 -5.72 -22.89 -16.83
CA PRO A 67 -6.32 -21.76 -17.53
C PRO A 67 -7.83 -22.01 -17.67
N GLN A 68 -8.64 -21.17 -17.03
CA GLN A 68 -10.08 -21.18 -17.23
C GLN A 68 -10.31 -20.71 -18.66
N ASP A 69 -10.56 -21.68 -19.54
CA ASP A 69 -11.13 -21.44 -20.85
C ASP A 69 -12.47 -20.69 -20.63
N PRO A 70 -12.67 -19.49 -21.21
CA PRO A 70 -13.86 -18.67 -20.95
C PRO A 70 -15.19 -19.35 -21.28
N ASP A 71 -15.18 -20.48 -22.01
CA ASP A 71 -16.37 -21.25 -22.37
C ASP A 71 -16.50 -22.61 -21.63
N SER A 72 -15.62 -22.94 -20.69
CA SER A 72 -15.76 -24.17 -19.89
C SER A 72 -16.76 -23.99 -18.76
N SER A 73 -18.05 -24.07 -19.10
CA SER A 73 -19.11 -24.45 -18.16
C SER A 73 -18.78 -25.82 -17.58
N ALA A 74 -18.14 -25.81 -16.41
CA ALA A 74 -17.65 -26.99 -15.71
C ALA A 74 -18.83 -27.87 -15.25
N TRP A 75 -19.10 -28.93 -16.01
CA TRP A 75 -19.92 -30.05 -15.54
C TRP A 75 -19.00 -31.07 -14.88
N ILE A 76 -19.20 -31.31 -13.58
CA ILE A 76 -18.61 -32.46 -12.88
C ILE A 76 -19.73 -33.48 -12.70
N HIS A 77 -19.63 -34.63 -13.38
CA HIS A 77 -20.40 -35.83 -13.06
C HIS A 77 -19.53 -36.73 -12.18
N PHE A 78 -20.08 -37.19 -11.06
CA PHE A 78 -19.46 -38.21 -10.21
C PHE A 78 -20.01 -39.59 -10.62
N ILE A 79 -19.10 -40.56 -10.76
CA ILE A 79 -19.36 -42.01 -10.82
C ILE A 79 -19.24 -42.61 -9.42
#